data_AF-A0A1V5AMW7-F1
#
_entry.id   AF-A0A1V5AMW7-F1
#
_cell.length_a   1.000
_cell.length_b   1.000
_cell.length_c   1.000
_cell.angle_alpha   90.00
_cell.angle_beta   90.00
_cell.angle_gamma   90.00
#
_symmetry.space_group_name_H-M   'P 1'
#
loop_
_entity.id
_entity.type
_entity.pdbx_description
1 polymer ?
#
loop_
_entity_poly.entity_id
_entity_poly.type
_entity_poly.pdbx_seq_one_letter_code
_entity_poly.pdbx_strand_id
1 'polypeptide(L)'
;MALYEIRDLVAGLILKKEASLQEPTRPARMDAKREVVEERHSGSMTYRLERVSCGKNCKGCPHGPYWYGYWREGGKTHSKYIGKNLRKKI
;
A
#
# COMPACT_ATOMS: atom_id res chain seq x y z
N MET A 1 32.16 12.28 21.68
CA MET A 1 32.25 12.14 20.21
C MET A 1 31.38 10.99 19.69
N ALA A 2 31.52 9.74 20.16
CA ALA A 2 30.75 8.59 19.64
C ALA A 2 29.20 8.72 19.69
N LEU A 3 28.65 9.47 20.65
CA LEU A 3 27.20 9.66 20.78
C LEU A 3 26.61 10.50 19.63
N TYR A 4 27.40 11.43 19.08
CA TYR A 4 27.01 12.22 17.91
C TYR A 4 27.04 11.39 16.62
N GLU A 5 28.05 10.53 16.48
CA GLU A 5 28.17 9.60 15.34
C GLU A 5 26.95 8.66 15.25
N ILE A 6 26.53 8.11 16.40
CA ILE A 6 25.33 7.25 16.46
C ILE A 6 24.09 8.05 16.11
N ARG A 7 23.96 9.29 16.60
CA ARG A 7 22.81 10.16 16.29
C ARG A 7 22.71 10.45 14.80
N ASP A 8 23.84 10.73 14.15
CA ASP A 8 23.91 11.03 12.72
C ASP A 8 23.55 9.81 11.87
N LEU A 9 24.10 8.63 12.23
CA LEU A 9 23.77 7.36 11.58
C LEU A 9 22.28 7.04 11.69
N VAL A 10 21.70 7.18 12.89
CA VAL A 10 20.27 6.93 13.11
C VAL A 10 19.41 7.93 12.32
N ALA A 11 19.76 9.22 12.32
CA ALA A 11 19.06 10.24 11.54
C ALA A 11 19.12 9.95 10.03
N GLY A 12 20.30 9.55 9.52
CA GLY A 12 20.48 9.16 8.13
C GLY A 12 19.68 7.91 7.74
N LEU A 13 19.56 6.93 8.64
CA LEU A 13 18.73 5.75 8.43
C LEU A 13 17.24 6.07 8.44
N ILE A 14 16.80 6.97 9.34
CA ILE A 14 15.42 7.46 9.39
C ILE A 14 15.09 8.19 8.09
N LEU A 15 15.93 9.13 7.64
CA LEU A 15 15.71 9.87 6.39
C LEU A 15 15.67 8.95 5.16
N LYS A 16 16.58 7.98 5.06
CA LYS A 16 16.57 6.98 3.97
C LYS A 16 15.30 6.13 4.02
N LYS A 17 14.82 5.79 5.21
CA LYS A 17 13.60 5.03 5.40
C LYS A 17 12.38 5.85 5.03
N GLU A 18 12.28 7.09 5.49
CA GLU A 18 11.19 8.02 5.16
C GLU A 18 11.15 8.32 3.67
N ALA A 19 12.29 8.54 3.01
CA ALA A 19 12.37 8.71 1.56
C ALA A 19 11.95 7.45 0.78
N SER A 20 12.27 6.25 1.28
CA SER A 20 11.78 4.98 0.71
C SER A 20 10.30 4.72 0.99
N LEU A 21 9.73 5.30 2.05
CA LEU A 21 8.30 5.26 2.35
C LEU A 21 7.51 6.30 1.56
N GLN A 22 8.19 7.37 1.11
CA GLN A 22 7.68 8.41 0.23
C GLN A 22 8.13 8.17 -1.21
N GLU A 23 7.97 6.94 -1.71
CA GLU A 23 7.94 6.75 -3.15
C GLU A 23 6.69 7.49 -3.69
N PRO A 24 6.82 8.18 -4.83
CA PRO A 24 5.74 9.01 -5.35
C PRO A 24 4.50 8.15 -5.50
N THR A 25 3.37 8.66 -5.00
CA THR A 25 2.01 8.30 -5.41
C THR A 25 1.94 8.41 -6.93
N ARG A 26 2.48 7.43 -7.65
CA ARG A 26 2.17 7.19 -9.05
C ARG A 26 0.85 6.46 -8.96
N PRO A 27 -0.30 7.10 -9.26
CA PRO A 27 -1.54 6.37 -9.32
C PRO A 27 -1.32 5.26 -10.34
N ALA A 28 -1.23 4.02 -9.87
CA ALA A 28 -1.39 2.86 -10.72
C ALA A 28 -2.71 3.12 -11.45
N ARG A 29 -2.59 3.35 -12.78
CA ARG A 29 -3.63 3.77 -13.72
C ARG A 29 -5.02 3.61 -13.10
N MET A 30 -5.65 4.73 -12.73
CA MET A 30 -6.97 4.73 -12.13
C MET A 30 -7.96 4.07 -13.10
N ASP A 31 -8.23 2.79 -12.90
CA ASP A 31 -9.52 2.26 -13.29
C ASP A 31 -10.56 3.02 -12.47
N ALA A 32 -11.35 3.89 -13.12
CA ALA A 32 -12.36 4.77 -12.52
C ALA A 32 -13.49 4.02 -11.74
N LYS A 33 -13.31 2.73 -11.53
CA LYS A 33 -14.22 1.78 -10.90
C LYS A 33 -13.76 1.34 -9.49
N ARG A 34 -12.55 1.74 -9.06
CA ARG A 34 -11.99 1.41 -7.75
C ARG A 34 -11.65 2.67 -6.95
N GLU A 35 -12.26 2.82 -5.78
CA GLU A 35 -11.96 3.87 -4.81
C GLU A 35 -11.03 3.29 -3.73
N VAL A 36 -9.87 3.92 -3.50
CA VAL A 36 -8.95 3.54 -2.43
C VAL A 36 -9.39 4.24 -1.14
N VAL A 37 -9.82 3.46 -0.15
CA VAL A 37 -10.25 3.94 1.18
C VAL A 37 -9.06 4.09 2.11
N GLU A 38 -8.11 3.16 2.08
CA GLU A 38 -6.91 3.16 2.93
C GLU A 38 -5.74 2.55 2.17
N GLU A 39 -4.52 3.01 2.45
CA GLU A 39 -3.29 2.44 1.90
C GLU A 39 -2.28 2.20 3.03
N ARG A 40 -1.63 1.03 3.01
CA ARG A 40 -0.58 0.64 3.97
C ARG A 40 0.61 0.10 3.23
N HIS A 41 1.80 0.51 3.63
CA HIS A 41 3.05 0.05 3.03
C HIS A 41 3.78 -0.88 4.00
N SER A 42 4.29 -2.00 3.49
CA SER A 42 5.11 -2.93 4.25
C SER A 42 6.26 -3.43 3.38
N GLY A 43 7.44 -2.83 3.55
CA GLY A 43 8.60 -3.15 2.73
C GLY A 43 8.35 -2.79 1.26
N SER A 44 8.53 -3.76 0.37
CA SER A 44 8.30 -3.64 -1.08
C SER A 44 6.84 -3.88 -1.51
N MET A 45 5.93 -4.07 -0.55
CA MET A 45 4.52 -4.37 -0.81
C MET A 45 3.62 -3.22 -0.34
N THR A 46 2.72 -2.79 -1.22
CA THR A 46 1.69 -1.77 -0.95
C THR A 46 0.34 -2.46 -0.83
N TYR A 47 -0.30 -2.34 0.32
CA TYR A 47 -1.67 -2.81 0.56
C TYR A 47 -2.66 -1.67 0.39
N ARG A 48 -3.75 -1.90 -0.33
CA ARG A 48 -4.83 -0.93 -0.54
C ARG A 48 -6.16 -1.54 -0.14
N LEU A 49 -6.93 -0.80 0.63
CA LEU A 49 -8.31 -1.12 0.96
C LEU A 49 -9.19 -0.46 -0.11
N GLU A 50 -9.65 -1.24 -1.08
CA GLU A 50 -10.35 -0.73 -2.25
C GLU A 50 -11.84 -1.07 -2.22
N ARG A 51 -12.68 -0.07 -2.48
CA ARG A 51 -14.08 -0.28 -2.86
C ARG A 51 -14.16 -0.45 -4.36
N VAL A 52 -14.56 -1.64 -4.78
CA VAL A 52 -14.87 -1.94 -6.17
C VAL A 52 -16.38 -1.74 -6.35
N SER A 53 -16.79 -0.86 -7.27
CA SER A 53 -18.22 -0.69 -7.52
C SER A 53 -18.81 -2.01 -8.01
N CYS A 54 -19.84 -2.52 -7.34
CA CYS A 54 -20.61 -3.62 -7.91
C CYS A 54 -21.37 -3.04 -9.11
N GLY A 55 -21.36 -3.73 -10.26
CA GLY A 55 -21.90 -3.18 -11.51
C GLY A 55 -23.39 -2.80 -11.45
N LYS A 56 -23.96 -2.43 -12.61
CA LYS A 56 -25.32 -1.84 -12.76
C LYS A 56 -26.50 -2.64 -12.18
N ASN A 57 -26.31 -3.87 -11.67
CA ASN A 57 -27.37 -4.75 -11.16
C ASN A 57 -27.13 -5.21 -9.71
N CYS A 58 -26.59 -4.35 -8.85
CA CYS A 58 -26.40 -4.65 -7.44
C CYS A 58 -27.67 -4.33 -6.62
N LYS A 59 -28.44 -5.35 -6.23
CA LYS A 59 -29.74 -5.20 -5.54
C LYS A 59 -29.67 -5.01 -4.01
N GLY A 60 -28.48 -4.78 -3.43
CA GLY A 60 -28.37 -4.47 -2.00
C GLY A 60 -27.02 -4.72 -1.35
N CYS A 61 -25.98 -3.95 -1.68
CA CYS A 61 -24.71 -4.05 -0.95
C CYS A 61 -23.94 -2.73 -0.93
N PRO A 62 -23.52 -2.25 0.25
CA PRO A 62 -22.15 -1.79 0.38
C PRO A 62 -21.27 -3.04 0.32
N HIS A 63 -20.77 -3.38 -0.87
CA HIS A 63 -19.70 -4.37 -0.96
C HIS A 63 -18.53 -3.77 -0.21
N GLY A 64 -18.27 -4.30 0.99
CA GLY A 64 -17.26 -3.76 1.88
C GLY A 64 -15.94 -3.64 1.13
N PRO A 65 -15.15 -2.60 1.41
CA PRO A 65 -13.86 -2.50 0.79
C PRO A 65 -13.04 -3.76 1.10
N TYR A 66 -12.24 -4.17 0.13
CA TYR A 66 -11.38 -5.33 0.26
C TYR A 66 -9.93 -4.91 0.17
N TRP A 67 -9.08 -5.58 0.93
CA TRP A 67 -7.65 -5.43 0.81
C TRP A 67 -7.13 -6.09 -0.46
N TYR A 68 -6.30 -5.36 -1.17
CA TYR A 68 -5.44 -5.81 -2.25
C TYR A 68 -3.99 -5.49 -1.86
N GLY A 69 -3.06 -6.33 -2.29
CA GLY A 69 -1.63 -6.12 -2.15
C GLY A 69 -0.97 -5.98 -3.50
N TYR A 70 -0.07 -5.03 -3.64
CA TYR A 70 0.64 -4.67 -4.86
C TYR A 70 2.13 -4.76 -4.61
N TRP A 71 2.87 -5.36 -5.54
CA TRP A 71 4.32 -5.42 -5.50
C TRP A 71 4.87 -5.37 -6.92
N ARG A 72 6.13 -5.00 -7.06
CA ARG A 72 6.83 -5.04 -8.35
C ARG A 72 7.81 -6.19 -8.38
N GLU A 73 7.76 -6.97 -9.46
CA GLU A 73 8.67 -8.08 -9.71
C GLU A 73 9.02 -8.06 -11.20
N GLY A 74 10.31 -8.12 -11.53
CA GLY A 74 10.77 -8.16 -12.93
C GLY A 74 10.27 -6.99 -13.80
N GLY A 75 10.10 -5.80 -13.22
CA GLY A 75 9.57 -4.62 -13.91
C GLY A 75 8.05 -4.62 -14.15
N LYS A 76 7.33 -5.65 -13.71
CA LYS A 76 5.87 -5.75 -13.79
C LYS A 76 5.25 -5.48 -12.42
N THR A 77 4.07 -4.84 -12.40
CA THR A 77 3.31 -4.66 -11.17
C THR A 77 2.34 -5.83 -11.02
N HIS A 78 2.49 -6.58 -9.94
CA HIS A 78 1.62 -7.67 -9.55
C HIS A 78 0.60 -7.17 -8.51
N SER A 79 -0.57 -7.79 -8.51
CA SER A 79 -1.63 -7.51 -7.53
C SER A 79 -2.19 -8.82 -6.98
N LYS A 80 -2.61 -8.82 -5.71
CA LYS A 80 -3.20 -9.96 -5.02
C LYS A 80 -4.36 -9.53 -4.15
N TYR A 81 -5.50 -10.18 -4.33
CA TYR A 81 -6.64 -10.01 -3.44
C TYR A 81 -6.37 -10.68 -2.08
N ILE A 82 -6.58 -9.93 -1.01
CA ILE A 82 -6.37 -10.36 0.39
C ILE A 82 -7.71 -10.56 1.11
N GLY A 83 -8.71 -9.75 0.80
CA GLY A 83 -10.05 -9.83 1.39
C GLY A 83 -10.30 -8.81 2.49
N LYS A 84 -11.28 -9.05 3.36
CA LYS A 84 -11.79 -8.01 4.28
C LYS A 84 -10.80 -7.61 5.40
N ASN A 85 -9.93 -8.53 5.82
CA ASN A 85 -9.02 -8.31 6.94
C ASN A 85 -7.57 -8.47 6.47
N LEU A 86 -6.76 -7.44 6.67
CA LEU A 86 -5.32 -7.51 6.50
C LEU A 86 -4.70 -8.16 7.75
N ARG A 87 -4.80 -9.50 7.87
CA ARG A 87 -4.10 -10.22 8.94
C ARG A 87 -2.60 -10.19 8.64
N LYS A 88 -1.86 -9.45 9.45
CA LYS A 88 -0.39 -9.51 9.47
C LYS A 88 -0.03 -10.89 10.01
N LYS A 89 0.48 -11.81 9.18
CA LYS A 89 1.19 -12.97 9.72
C LYS A 89 2.46 -12.40 10.37
N ILE A 90 2.46 -12.41 11.69
CA ILE A 90 3.64 -12.15 12.53
C ILE A 90 4.52 -13.41 12.46
#